data_AF-A0A1B6HFN2-F1
#
_entry.id   AF-A0A1B6HFN2-F1
#
_cell.length_a   1.000
_cell.length_b   1.000
_cell.length_c   1.000
_cell.angle_alpha   90.00
_cell.angle_beta   90.00
_cell.angle_gamma   90.00
#
_symmetry.space_group_name_H-M   'P 1'
#
loop_
_entity.id
_entity.type
_entity.pdbx_description
1 polymer ?
#
loop_
_entity_poly.entity_id
_entity_poly.type
_entity_poly.pdbx_seq_one_letter_code
_entity_poly.pdbx_strand_id
1 'polypeptide(L)'
;FYGITKDELDVILTKVNTKVTSDEMKDWYNGYHFDGEMIYNLWSTLSSLLHGGKLGYYWKDTLNSSKMLMDQVLLFDNTQEYLHKLLLGQMISRKNINKPIKLENIHENFHRVLLFGGYFNPTSAFCESNCYIHPWNLSIPNKEIKDVLAESVSKWVASKLNISITDYQTFTAQFTNLKL
;
A
#
# COMPACT_ATOMS: atom_id res chain seq x y z
N PHE A 1 -15.72 5.62 -7.26
CA PHE A 1 -14.31 5.52 -6.85
C PHE A 1 -13.87 6.87 -6.31
N TYR A 2 -12.92 6.89 -5.38
CA TYR A 2 -12.29 8.11 -4.85
C TYR A 2 -10.83 8.15 -5.31
N GLY A 3 -10.44 9.22 -5.99
CA GLY A 3 -9.09 9.36 -6.57
C GLY A 3 -9.07 10.29 -7.76
N ILE A 4 -7.93 10.29 -8.46
CA ILE A 4 -7.72 11.01 -9.71
C ILE A 4 -7.43 9.95 -10.79
N THR A 5 -8.12 10.00 -11.92
CA THR A 5 -7.84 9.12 -13.07
C THR A 5 -6.56 9.56 -13.78
N LYS A 6 -5.99 8.68 -14.62
CA LYS A 6 -4.84 9.05 -15.45
C LYS A 6 -5.13 10.26 -16.35
N ASP A 7 -6.29 10.30 -16.99
CA ASP A 7 -6.67 11.39 -17.89
C ASP A 7 -6.82 12.72 -17.13
N GLU A 8 -7.44 12.69 -15.94
CA GLU A 8 -7.54 13.88 -15.09
C GLU A 8 -6.15 14.35 -14.64
N LEU A 9 -5.26 13.44 -14.25
CA LEU A 9 -3.88 13.79 -13.86
C LEU A 9 -3.13 14.42 -15.03
N ASP A 10 -3.21 13.83 -16.22
CA ASP A 10 -2.55 14.34 -17.42
C ASP A 10 -3.04 15.75 -17.75
N VAL A 11 -4.35 16.02 -17.65
CA VAL A 11 -4.92 17.38 -17.80
C VAL A 11 -4.41 18.32 -16.71
N ILE A 12 -4.35 17.90 -15.45
CA ILE A 12 -3.86 18.74 -14.34
C ILE A 12 -2.39 19.13 -14.56
N LEU A 13 -1.55 18.19 -14.98
CA LEU A 13 -0.12 18.41 -15.23
C LEU A 13 0.12 19.45 -16.34
N THR A 14 -0.78 19.59 -17.32
CA THR A 14 -0.68 20.67 -18.33
C THR A 14 -0.99 22.07 -17.78
N LYS A 15 -1.68 22.16 -16.63
CA LYS A 15 -2.19 23.42 -16.08
C LYS A 15 -1.36 23.94 -14.91
N VAL A 16 -0.52 23.11 -14.31
CA VAL A 16 0.29 23.47 -13.14
C VAL A 16 1.76 23.62 -13.54
N ASN A 17 2.44 24.59 -12.95
CA ASN A 17 3.87 24.79 -13.20
C ASN A 17 4.70 23.78 -12.40
N THR A 18 4.90 22.59 -12.97
CA THR A 18 5.70 21.52 -12.38
C THR A 18 6.59 20.83 -13.43
N LYS A 19 7.63 20.16 -12.94
CA LYS A 19 8.50 19.29 -13.76
C LYS A 19 8.20 17.81 -13.56
N VAL A 20 7.35 17.46 -12.59
CA VAL A 20 7.01 16.06 -12.32
C VAL A 20 6.20 15.50 -13.49
N THR A 21 6.55 14.31 -13.92
CA THR A 21 5.91 13.62 -15.03
C THR A 21 4.77 12.73 -14.55
N SER A 22 3.86 12.38 -15.45
CA SER A 22 2.78 11.42 -15.18
C SER A 22 3.33 10.05 -14.75
N ASP A 23 4.46 9.61 -15.32
CA ASP A 23 5.12 8.35 -14.97
C ASP A 23 5.75 8.40 -13.57
N GLU A 24 6.41 9.49 -13.20
CA GLU A 24 6.92 9.67 -11.84
C GLU A 24 5.77 9.71 -10.81
N MET A 25 4.68 10.39 -11.13
CA MET A 25 3.47 10.42 -10.29
C MET A 25 2.84 9.03 -10.17
N LYS A 26 2.90 8.21 -11.23
CA LYS A 26 2.42 6.82 -11.21
C LYS A 26 3.27 5.97 -10.28
N ASP A 27 4.59 6.02 -10.39
CA ASP A 27 5.47 5.23 -9.54
C ASP A 27 5.30 5.56 -8.05
N TRP A 28 5.04 6.83 -7.73
CA TRP A 28 4.87 7.29 -6.36
C TRP A 28 3.46 7.17 -5.82
N TYR A 29 2.42 7.48 -6.61
CA TYR A 29 1.07 7.71 -6.11
C TYR A 29 -0.03 6.97 -6.86
N ASN A 30 0.31 6.03 -7.74
CA ASN A 30 -0.68 5.11 -8.29
C ASN A 30 -1.48 4.46 -7.15
N GLY A 31 -2.76 4.24 -7.33
CA GLY A 31 -3.62 3.63 -6.32
C GLY A 31 -4.11 2.29 -6.79
N TYR A 32 -5.41 2.22 -7.03
CA TYR A 32 -6.11 0.98 -7.32
C TYR A 32 -6.70 0.99 -8.72
N HIS A 33 -6.91 -0.19 -9.29
CA HIS A 33 -7.65 -0.34 -10.53
C HIS A 33 -9.14 -0.42 -10.22
N PHE A 34 -9.93 0.38 -10.92
CA PHE A 34 -11.38 0.36 -10.83
C PHE A 34 -11.97 0.43 -12.23
N ASP A 35 -12.71 -0.61 -12.61
CA ASP A 35 -13.38 -0.69 -13.92
C ASP A 35 -12.45 -0.48 -15.13
N GLY A 36 -11.25 -1.04 -15.06
CA GLY A 36 -10.22 -0.90 -16.10
C GLY A 36 -9.40 0.40 -16.01
N GLU A 37 -9.82 1.37 -15.18
CA GLU A 37 -9.13 2.63 -14.98
C GLU A 37 -8.14 2.58 -13.83
N MET A 38 -7.01 3.28 -14.00
CA MET A 38 -6.03 3.51 -12.94
C MET A 38 -6.46 4.71 -12.10
N ILE A 39 -6.68 4.48 -10.81
CA ILE A 39 -7.09 5.52 -9.88
C ILE A 39 -5.93 5.86 -8.95
N TYR A 40 -5.36 7.06 -9.10
CA TYR A 40 -4.29 7.59 -8.27
C TYR A 40 -4.82 7.97 -6.87
N ASN A 41 -3.95 7.84 -5.88
CA ASN A 41 -4.23 8.26 -4.52
C ASN A 41 -4.49 9.78 -4.48
N LEU A 42 -5.69 10.19 -4.10
CA LEU A 42 -6.10 11.60 -4.12
C LEU A 42 -5.20 12.48 -3.25
N TRP A 43 -4.96 12.07 -2.00
CA TRP A 43 -4.26 12.88 -1.01
C TRP A 43 -2.80 13.10 -1.39
N SER A 44 -2.09 12.03 -1.72
CA SER A 44 -0.67 12.12 -2.06
C SER A 44 -0.45 12.84 -3.39
N THR A 45 -1.31 12.59 -4.38
CA THR A 45 -1.26 13.29 -5.67
C THR A 45 -1.47 14.78 -5.50
N LEU A 46 -2.54 15.20 -4.80
CA LEU A 46 -2.81 16.62 -4.57
C LEU A 46 -1.72 17.28 -3.75
N SER A 47 -1.23 16.60 -2.72
CA SER A 47 -0.17 17.12 -1.86
C SER A 47 1.13 17.32 -2.64
N SER A 48 1.51 16.40 -3.52
CA SER A 48 2.65 16.58 -4.42
C SER A 48 2.47 17.80 -5.32
N LEU A 49 1.32 17.93 -5.98
CA LEU A 49 1.02 19.05 -6.87
C LEU A 49 1.03 20.40 -6.13
N LEU A 50 0.46 20.48 -4.92
CA LEU A 50 0.49 21.67 -4.06
C LEU A 50 1.92 22.08 -3.66
N HIS A 51 2.84 21.11 -3.59
CA HIS A 51 4.26 21.34 -3.33
C HIS A 51 5.09 21.42 -4.63
N GLY A 52 4.49 21.87 -5.74
CA GLY A 52 5.19 22.08 -7.01
C GLY A 52 5.55 20.78 -7.74
N GLY A 53 4.85 19.68 -7.45
CA GLY A 53 5.15 18.33 -7.95
C GLY A 53 6.32 17.65 -7.24
N LYS A 54 6.67 18.09 -6.04
CA LYS A 54 7.66 17.38 -5.23
C LYS A 54 7.17 15.96 -4.93
N LEU A 55 8.00 14.96 -5.20
CA LEU A 55 7.72 13.57 -4.85
C LEU A 55 8.11 13.31 -3.39
N GLY A 56 7.31 12.57 -2.64
CA GLY A 56 7.54 12.34 -1.22
C GLY A 56 6.46 11.51 -0.53
N TYR A 57 6.60 11.37 0.79
CA TYR A 57 5.72 10.56 1.63
C TYR A 57 4.60 11.40 2.24
N TYR A 58 3.59 11.73 1.45
CA TYR A 58 2.40 12.49 1.85
C TYR A 58 1.33 11.62 2.55
N TRP A 59 1.34 10.31 2.32
CA TRP A 59 0.49 9.34 3.02
C TRP A 59 0.95 9.07 4.45
N LYS A 60 2.19 9.44 4.81
CA LYS A 60 2.78 9.15 6.13
C LYS A 60 2.05 9.86 7.27
N ASP A 61 1.48 11.04 7.03
CA ASP A 61 0.88 11.90 8.05
C ASP A 61 -0.63 11.64 8.27
N THR A 62 -1.28 10.83 7.43
CA THR A 62 -2.70 10.44 7.61
C THR A 62 -2.88 9.31 8.63
N LEU A 63 -1.80 8.94 9.33
CA LEU A 63 -1.58 7.57 9.82
C LEU A 63 -1.35 7.44 11.34
N ASN A 64 -1.97 8.26 12.18
CA ASN A 64 -2.12 7.87 13.60
C ASN A 64 -2.87 6.52 13.75
N SER A 65 -3.63 6.12 12.72
CA SER A 65 -4.36 4.86 12.62
C SER A 65 -3.52 3.65 12.14
N SER A 66 -2.33 3.82 11.52
CA SER A 66 -1.53 2.67 11.06
C SER A 66 -0.84 1.95 12.20
N LYS A 67 -0.39 2.63 13.25
CA LYS A 67 0.30 1.95 14.35
C LYS A 67 -0.62 0.92 14.98
N MET A 68 -1.85 1.31 15.36
CA MET A 68 -2.82 0.39 15.94
C MET A 68 -3.21 -0.72 14.95
N LEU A 69 -3.40 -0.37 13.67
CA LEU A 69 -3.73 -1.34 12.63
C LEU A 69 -2.59 -2.36 12.45
N MET A 70 -1.34 -1.91 12.39
CA MET A 70 -0.15 -2.75 12.26
C MET A 70 0.12 -3.58 13.50
N ASP A 71 -0.06 -2.99 14.68
CA ASP A 71 0.01 -3.68 15.97
C ASP A 71 -1.03 -4.79 16.05
N GLN A 72 -2.15 -4.72 15.34
CA GLN A 72 -3.13 -5.80 15.26
C GLN A 72 -2.90 -6.76 14.09
N VAL A 73 -2.53 -6.24 12.92
CA VAL A 73 -2.24 -7.04 11.72
C VAL A 73 -1.08 -7.96 12.00
N LEU A 74 0.03 -7.46 12.54
CA LEU A 74 1.28 -8.22 12.69
C LEU A 74 1.30 -9.20 13.86
N LEU A 75 0.22 -9.33 14.64
CA LEU A 75 0.17 -10.25 15.79
C LEU A 75 0.18 -11.73 15.41
N PHE A 76 -0.14 -12.06 14.16
CA PHE A 76 -0.39 -13.42 13.75
C PHE A 76 0.56 -13.83 12.63
N ASP A 77 1.01 -15.09 12.62
CA ASP A 77 2.07 -15.51 11.69
C ASP A 77 1.61 -15.48 10.23
N ASN A 78 0.35 -15.83 9.99
CA ASN A 78 -0.24 -15.82 8.64
C ASN A 78 -0.23 -14.41 8.03
N THR A 79 -0.57 -13.37 8.79
CA THR A 79 -0.59 -11.97 8.32
C THR A 79 0.82 -11.44 8.08
N GLN A 80 1.79 -11.83 8.92
CA GLN A 80 3.20 -11.51 8.72
C GLN A 80 3.72 -12.11 7.40
N GLU A 81 3.43 -13.38 7.11
CA GLU A 81 3.82 -14.03 5.86
C GLU A 81 3.22 -13.31 4.63
N TYR A 82 1.95 -12.92 4.72
CA TYR A 82 1.28 -12.19 3.65
C TYR A 82 1.90 -10.81 3.41
N LEU A 83 2.16 -10.04 4.46
CA LEU A 83 2.82 -8.74 4.35
C LEU A 83 4.24 -8.86 3.80
N HIS A 84 4.99 -9.90 4.20
CA HIS A 84 6.31 -10.17 3.65
C HIS A 84 6.23 -10.38 2.13
N LYS A 85 5.37 -11.29 1.64
CA LYS A 85 5.17 -11.52 0.20
C LYS A 85 4.86 -10.22 -0.55
N LEU A 86 3.95 -9.41 0.00
CA LEU A 86 3.58 -8.12 -0.57
C LEU A 86 4.74 -7.12 -0.62
N LEU A 87 5.55 -7.02 0.44
CA LEU A 87 6.73 -6.15 0.50
C LEU A 87 7.83 -6.57 -0.48
N LEU A 88 7.92 -7.87 -0.81
CA LEU A 88 8.76 -8.38 -1.90
C LEU A 88 8.20 -8.11 -3.30
N GLY A 89 7.04 -7.45 -3.42
CA GLY A 89 6.38 -7.17 -4.69
C GLY A 89 5.54 -8.33 -5.24
N GLN A 90 5.34 -9.39 -4.46
CA GLN A 90 4.46 -10.49 -4.84
C GLN A 90 2.99 -10.11 -4.60
N MET A 91 2.08 -10.82 -5.27
CA MET A 91 0.64 -10.66 -5.08
C MET A 91 0.10 -11.76 -4.16
N ILE A 92 -0.97 -11.45 -3.43
CA ILE A 92 -1.74 -12.45 -2.66
C ILE A 92 -3.14 -12.60 -3.24
N SER A 93 -3.61 -13.84 -3.39
CA SER A 93 -4.98 -14.10 -3.87
C SER A 93 -5.97 -14.15 -2.70
N ARG A 94 -7.09 -13.43 -2.81
CA ARG A 94 -8.16 -13.36 -1.81
C ARG A 94 -9.54 -13.41 -2.44
N LYS A 95 -10.46 -14.08 -1.78
CA LYS A 95 -11.89 -14.09 -2.13
C LYS A 95 -12.64 -13.15 -1.19
N ASN A 96 -13.84 -12.72 -1.58
CA ASN A 96 -14.76 -11.97 -0.73
C ASN A 96 -14.21 -10.61 -0.21
N ILE A 97 -13.30 -9.96 -0.95
CA ILE A 97 -12.70 -8.68 -0.52
C ILE A 97 -13.75 -7.55 -0.37
N ASN A 98 -14.85 -7.67 -1.12
CA ASN A 98 -15.98 -6.76 -1.21
C ASN A 98 -17.07 -6.98 -0.15
N LYS A 99 -16.93 -7.96 0.76
CA LYS A 99 -17.89 -8.11 1.86
C LYS A 99 -17.84 -6.89 2.82
N PRO A 100 -18.82 -6.70 3.72
CA PRO A 100 -18.75 -5.73 4.83
C PRO A 100 -17.77 -6.17 5.92
N ILE A 101 -16.96 -5.26 6.47
CA ILE A 101 -15.97 -5.59 7.51
C ILE A 101 -16.70 -5.69 8.86
N LYS A 102 -16.54 -6.82 9.55
CA LYS A 102 -16.94 -6.95 10.96
C LYS A 102 -15.74 -6.58 11.83
N LEU A 103 -15.84 -5.47 12.58
CA LEU A 103 -14.74 -4.95 13.38
C LEU A 103 -14.35 -5.88 14.55
N GLU A 104 -15.28 -6.69 15.03
CA GLU A 104 -15.06 -7.70 16.09
C GLU A 104 -13.96 -8.71 15.73
N ASN A 105 -13.78 -9.01 14.44
CA ASN A 105 -12.76 -9.94 13.93
C ASN A 105 -11.77 -9.23 12.99
N ILE A 106 -11.19 -8.11 13.44
CA ILE A 106 -10.31 -7.30 12.59
C ILE A 106 -9.10 -8.10 12.08
N HIS A 107 -8.58 -9.04 12.87
CA HIS A 107 -7.50 -9.94 12.46
C HIS A 107 -7.85 -10.74 11.21
N GLU A 108 -9.05 -11.34 11.13
CA GLU A 108 -9.47 -12.13 9.97
C GLU A 108 -9.73 -11.24 8.74
N ASN A 109 -10.07 -9.97 8.99
CA ASN A 109 -10.45 -9.00 7.97
C ASN A 109 -9.33 -8.02 7.61
N PHE A 110 -8.11 -8.21 8.11
CA PHE A 110 -7.02 -7.25 8.00
C PHE A 110 -6.72 -6.85 6.54
N HIS A 111 -6.74 -7.82 5.62
CA HIS A 111 -6.49 -7.60 4.20
C HIS A 111 -7.54 -6.67 3.57
N ARG A 112 -8.78 -6.72 4.07
CA ARG A 112 -9.86 -5.82 3.65
C ARG A 112 -9.74 -4.47 4.31
N VAL A 113 -9.36 -4.41 5.58
CA VAL A 113 -9.10 -3.12 6.25
C VAL A 113 -7.99 -2.35 5.54
N LEU A 114 -6.88 -3.04 5.21
CA LEU A 114 -5.78 -2.45 4.44
C LEU A 114 -6.21 -2.07 3.02
N LEU A 115 -7.01 -2.90 2.35
CA LEU A 115 -7.57 -2.58 1.04
C LEU A 115 -8.43 -1.31 1.07
N PHE A 116 -9.43 -1.23 1.95
CA PHE A 116 -10.29 -0.05 2.07
C PHE A 116 -9.55 1.17 2.62
N GLY A 117 -8.48 0.95 3.37
CA GLY A 117 -7.53 1.97 3.79
C GLY A 117 -6.57 2.44 2.69
N GLY A 118 -6.68 1.94 1.45
CA GLY A 118 -5.86 2.38 0.32
C GLY A 118 -4.45 1.79 0.28
N TYR A 119 -4.15 0.77 1.08
CA TYR A 119 -2.82 0.14 1.11
C TYR A 119 -2.64 -0.96 0.06
N PHE A 120 -3.73 -1.43 -0.57
CA PHE A 120 -3.68 -2.46 -1.61
C PHE A 120 -4.38 -2.05 -2.89
N ASN A 121 -3.83 -2.50 -4.02
CA ASN A 121 -4.44 -2.49 -5.34
C ASN A 121 -5.08 -3.86 -5.60
N PRO A 122 -6.41 -3.95 -5.76
CA PRO A 122 -7.09 -5.17 -6.18
C PRO A 122 -7.09 -5.27 -7.71
N THR A 123 -6.74 -6.45 -8.22
CA THR A 123 -6.89 -6.81 -9.64
C THR A 123 -7.66 -8.12 -9.76
N SER A 124 -8.51 -8.24 -10.77
CA SER A 124 -9.27 -9.48 -11.01
C SER A 124 -8.31 -10.63 -11.28
N ALA A 125 -8.39 -11.71 -10.51
CA ALA A 125 -7.61 -12.90 -10.78
C ALA A 125 -8.35 -13.80 -11.77
N PHE A 126 -7.60 -14.50 -12.62
CA PHE A 126 -8.16 -15.50 -13.51
C PHE A 126 -8.91 -16.57 -12.69
N CYS A 127 -10.09 -16.92 -13.18
CA CYS A 127 -10.91 -17.98 -12.63
C CYS A 127 -11.16 -18.99 -13.74
N GLU A 128 -10.73 -20.23 -13.53
CA GLU A 128 -11.16 -21.35 -14.38
C GLU A 128 -12.68 -21.54 -14.23
N SER A 129 -13.35 -21.92 -15.33
CA SER A 129 -14.81 -22.05 -15.42
C SER A 129 -15.44 -22.66 -14.15
N ASN A 130 -16.45 -21.98 -13.59
CA ASN A 130 -17.24 -22.29 -12.37
C ASN A 130 -16.79 -21.71 -11.01
N CYS A 131 -16.06 -20.58 -10.92
CA CYS A 131 -15.98 -19.90 -9.62
C CYS A 131 -17.29 -19.17 -9.29
N TYR A 132 -18.04 -19.68 -8.31
CA TYR A 132 -19.15 -18.94 -7.69
C TYR A 132 -18.67 -17.67 -6.97
N ILE A 133 -17.38 -17.62 -6.57
CA ILE A 133 -16.75 -16.47 -5.91
C ILE A 133 -15.44 -16.16 -6.63
N HIS A 134 -15.40 -15.00 -7.30
CA HIS A 134 -14.20 -14.53 -8.00
C HIS A 134 -13.06 -14.20 -7.03
N PRO A 135 -11.85 -14.76 -7.25
CA PRO A 135 -10.66 -14.34 -6.54
C PRO A 135 -10.12 -13.01 -7.07
N TRP A 136 -9.41 -12.30 -6.19
CA TRP A 136 -8.75 -11.03 -6.46
C TRP A 136 -7.29 -11.14 -6.05
N ASN A 137 -6.41 -10.62 -6.89
CA ASN A 137 -5.01 -10.44 -6.55
C ASN A 137 -4.84 -9.08 -5.88
N LEU A 138 -4.27 -9.07 -4.68
CA LEU A 138 -3.92 -7.86 -3.96
C LEU A 138 -2.41 -7.64 -4.08
N SER A 139 -2.01 -6.41 -4.43
CA SER A 139 -0.62 -5.96 -4.46
C SER A 139 -0.47 -4.64 -3.71
N ILE A 140 0.76 -4.26 -3.38
CA ILE A 140 1.05 -2.88 -2.95
C ILE A 140 0.96 -1.97 -4.19
N PRO A 141 0.27 -0.81 -4.12
CA PRO A 141 -0.09 -0.02 -5.29
C PRO A 141 1.06 0.81 -5.86
N ASN A 142 1.95 1.31 -5.00
CA ASN A 142 2.99 2.27 -5.37
C ASN A 142 4.17 2.23 -4.39
N LYS A 143 5.20 3.02 -4.70
CA LYS A 143 6.39 3.17 -3.87
C LYS A 143 6.10 3.74 -2.48
N GLU A 144 5.30 4.79 -2.39
CA GLU A 144 5.00 5.46 -1.13
C GLU A 144 4.40 4.51 -0.10
N ILE A 145 3.38 3.75 -0.49
CA ILE A 145 2.71 2.77 0.36
C ILE A 145 3.65 1.63 0.71
N LYS A 146 4.50 1.17 -0.22
CA LYS A 146 5.51 0.15 0.06
C LYS A 146 6.43 0.57 1.19
N ASP A 147 6.96 1.78 1.10
CA ASP A 147 7.92 2.32 2.05
C ASP A 147 7.25 2.60 3.41
N VAL A 148 6.00 3.10 3.41
CA VAL A 148 5.20 3.28 4.63
C VAL A 148 4.93 1.95 5.35
N LEU A 149 4.56 0.90 4.61
CA LEU A 149 4.34 -0.44 5.18
C LEU A 149 5.67 -1.01 5.72
N ALA A 150 6.77 -0.88 4.97
CA ALA A 150 8.10 -1.36 5.39
C ALA A 150 8.61 -0.64 6.65
N GLU A 151 8.44 0.68 6.73
CA GLU A 151 8.77 1.47 7.91
C GLU A 151 7.93 1.03 9.11
N SER A 152 6.63 0.78 8.89
CA SER A 152 5.71 0.34 9.94
C SER A 152 6.07 -1.04 10.50
N VAL A 153 6.40 -2.00 9.63
CA VAL A 153 6.88 -3.33 10.04
C VAL A 153 8.20 -3.20 10.81
N SER A 154 9.14 -2.39 10.32
CA SER A 154 10.42 -2.17 10.99
C SER A 154 10.24 -1.60 12.41
N LYS A 155 9.36 -0.61 12.57
CA LYS A 155 9.00 -0.05 13.89
C LYS A 155 8.35 -1.08 14.80
N TRP A 156 7.45 -1.91 14.25
CA TRP A 156 6.82 -2.98 15.01
C TRP A 156 7.83 -4.02 15.51
N VAL A 157 8.73 -4.49 14.64
CA VAL A 157 9.77 -5.46 15.01
C VAL A 157 10.71 -4.88 16.07
N ALA A 158 11.21 -3.65 15.87
CA ALA A 158 12.07 -2.98 16.85
C ALA A 158 11.37 -2.87 18.22
N SER A 159 10.08 -2.53 18.22
CA SER A 159 9.26 -2.48 19.44
C SER A 159 9.10 -3.84 20.11
N LYS A 160 8.94 -4.94 19.35
CA LYS A 160 8.81 -6.29 19.92
C LYS A 160 10.13 -6.83 20.47
N LEU A 161 11.25 -6.47 19.85
CA LEU A 161 12.59 -6.80 20.29
C LEU A 161 13.12 -5.89 21.40
N ASN A 162 12.37 -4.82 21.73
CA ASN A 162 12.77 -3.80 22.70
C ASN A 162 14.13 -3.15 22.36
N ILE A 163 14.34 -2.83 21.08
CA ILE A 163 15.53 -2.14 20.56
C ILE A 163 15.13 -0.84 19.85
N SER A 164 16.09 0.04 19.61
CA SER A 164 15.81 1.24 18.82
C SER A 164 15.59 0.89 17.34
N ILE A 165 14.78 1.70 16.64
CA ILE A 165 14.58 1.54 15.19
C ILE A 165 15.91 1.68 14.43
N THR A 166 16.83 2.52 14.91
CA THR A 166 18.16 2.72 14.34
C THR A 166 19.01 1.46 14.44
N ASP A 167 18.98 0.76 15.59
CA ASP A 167 19.72 -0.48 15.78
C ASP A 167 19.18 -1.57 14.84
N TYR A 168 17.86 -1.70 14.75
CA TYR A 168 17.21 -2.64 13.84
C TYR A 168 17.56 -2.37 12.37
N GLN A 169 17.53 -1.11 11.94
CA GLN A 169 17.90 -0.72 10.58
C GLN A 169 19.39 -0.98 10.30
N THR A 170 20.27 -0.69 11.26
CA THR A 170 21.70 -0.96 11.15
C THR A 170 21.96 -2.45 10.99
N PHE A 171 21.29 -3.29 11.79
CA PHE A 171 21.37 -4.74 11.69
C PHE A 171 20.89 -5.25 10.33
N THR A 172 19.69 -4.85 9.90
CA THR A 172 19.10 -5.32 8.63
C THR A 172 19.89 -4.87 7.39
N ALA A 173 20.47 -3.67 7.40
CA ALA A 173 21.32 -3.17 6.32
C ALA A 173 22.56 -4.04 6.04
N GLN A 174 23.04 -4.80 7.03
CA GLN A 174 24.14 -5.74 6.84
C GLN A 174 23.76 -6.91 5.92
N PHE A 175 22.48 -7.31 5.92
CA PHE A 175 21.98 -8.42 5.10
C PHE A 175 21.56 -7.99 3.70
N THR A 176 21.07 -6.77 3.51
CA THR A 176 20.70 -6.25 2.17
C THR A 176 21.92 -6.04 1.27
N ASN A 177 23.10 -5.81 1.84
CA ASN A 177 24.37 -5.68 1.12
C ASN A 177 25.04 -7.04 0.82
N LEU A 178 24.59 -8.10 1.49
CA LEU A 178 24.99 -9.48 1.18
C LEU A 178 24.05 -10.00 0.09
N LYS A 179 24.36 -9.72 -1.18
CA LYS A 179 23.73 -10.45 -2.29
C LYS A 179 24.13 -11.93 -2.17
N LEU A 180 23.24 -12.74 -1.59
CA LEU A 180 23.23 -14.20 -1.77
C LEU A 180 22.57 -14.53 -3.10
#